data_AF-A0A261G8G2-F1
#
_entry.id   AF-A0A261G8G2-F1
#
_cell.length_a   1.000
_cell.length_b   1.000
_cell.length_c   1.000
_cell.angle_alpha   90.00
_cell.angle_beta   90.00
_cell.angle_gamma   90.00
#
_symmetry.space_group_name_H-M   'P 1'
#
loop_
_entity.id
_entity.type
_entity.pdbx_description
1 polymer ?
#
loop_
_entity_poly.entity_id
_entity_poly.type
_entity_poly.pdbx_seq_one_letter_code
_entity_poly.pdbx_strand_id
1 'polypeptide(L)'
;MKVTQQQSLRQTAYSRQPDTFINIARLPGPLSMQYLDSLDIVVALDSSNCFSNADTQTLFGRGTIAARLVPIGAAACAYLARWIWAGGAFPGTIDIISQSHYRAAVHGHLIRVHNRRIEADHMIQIGSLLLTSPTRTACDLACNEDERESFNESVASITSMLELYDVKPEECMDLLMKNQRWPGHAKGLEVLRMIVLVSGSQDLRKRISQFDMDPPHTHVQQEQCTGNSALPDTLTAPDDRAQQQHGARKIRRHQSSLFDSE
;
A
#
# COMPACT_ATOMS: atom_id res chain seq x y z
N MET A 1 -7.16 -4.48 -69.77
CA MET A 1 -6.27 -5.43 -69.04
C MET A 1 -5.04 -4.68 -68.55
N LYS A 2 -4.65 -4.93 -67.30
CA LYS A 2 -3.51 -4.37 -66.53
C LYS A 2 -3.73 -3.02 -65.85
N VAL A 3 -4.33 -3.07 -64.66
CA VAL A 3 -3.98 -2.19 -63.55
C VAL A 3 -3.74 -3.12 -62.36
N THR A 4 -2.48 -3.42 -62.08
CA THR A 4 -2.06 -4.32 -61.01
C THR A 4 -0.87 -3.67 -60.30
N GLN A 5 -0.96 -3.66 -58.97
CA GLN A 5 0.10 -3.37 -57.99
C GLN A 5 0.55 -1.91 -57.88
N GLN A 6 -0.12 -1.15 -57.01
CA GLN A 6 0.53 -0.06 -56.27
C GLN A 6 -0.17 0.32 -54.95
N GLN A 7 -0.74 -0.66 -54.22
CA GLN A 7 -1.45 -0.41 -52.95
C GLN A 7 -0.95 -1.18 -51.72
N SER A 8 0.26 -1.76 -51.72
CA SER A 8 0.73 -2.58 -50.57
C SER A 8 1.97 -2.07 -49.82
N LEU A 9 2.18 -0.75 -49.70
CA LEU A 9 3.35 -0.21 -48.96
C LEU A 9 3.04 0.93 -47.97
N ARG A 10 1.84 0.94 -47.36
CA ARG A 10 1.49 1.95 -46.34
C ARG A 10 0.93 1.37 -45.02
N GLN A 11 1.30 0.15 -44.64
CA GLN A 11 0.82 -0.48 -43.40
C GLN A 11 1.88 -1.36 -42.74
N THR A 12 3.03 -0.80 -42.37
CA THR A 12 4.00 -1.48 -41.47
C THR A 12 4.70 -0.50 -40.52
N ALA A 13 3.92 0.42 -39.94
CA ALA A 13 4.35 1.16 -38.75
C ALA A 13 3.30 0.99 -37.64
N TYR A 14 2.99 -0.27 -37.31
CA TYR A 14 2.45 -0.56 -35.98
C TYR A 14 3.58 -0.25 -35.01
N SER A 15 3.37 0.74 -34.17
CA SER A 15 4.28 1.11 -33.08
C SER A 15 4.65 -0.15 -32.30
N ARG A 16 5.90 -0.59 -32.45
CA ARG A 16 6.46 -1.69 -31.68
C ARG A 16 6.62 -1.16 -30.26
N GLN A 17 5.56 -1.25 -29.46
CA GLN A 17 5.68 -1.07 -28.01
C GLN A 17 6.76 -2.06 -27.57
N PRO A 18 7.81 -1.61 -26.85
CA PRO A 18 8.84 -2.52 -26.37
C PRO A 18 8.17 -3.65 -25.57
N ASP A 19 8.69 -4.87 -25.73
CA ASP A 19 8.22 -6.02 -24.96
C ASP A 19 8.39 -5.69 -23.47
N THR A 20 7.29 -5.37 -22.79
CA THR A 20 7.27 -4.98 -21.37
C THR A 20 7.78 -6.11 -20.46
N PHE A 21 7.63 -7.36 -20.91
CA PHE A 21 8.09 -8.55 -20.19
C PHE A 21 9.29 -9.18 -20.87
N ILE A 22 10.28 -9.49 -20.04
CA ILE A 22 11.50 -10.19 -20.40
C ILE A 22 11.30 -11.65 -20.01
N ASN A 23 11.36 -12.55 -21.00
CA ASN A 23 11.26 -13.98 -20.75
C ASN A 23 12.66 -14.56 -20.44
N ILE A 24 12.74 -15.48 -19.49
CA ILE A 24 13.99 -16.14 -19.07
C ILE A 24 14.72 -16.84 -20.22
N ALA A 25 14.00 -17.33 -21.23
CA ALA A 25 14.60 -17.95 -22.41
C ALA A 25 15.42 -16.96 -23.27
N ARG A 26 15.26 -15.65 -23.05
CA ARG A 26 16.07 -14.59 -23.68
C ARG A 26 17.31 -14.21 -22.86
N LEU A 27 17.45 -14.76 -21.65
CA LEU A 27 18.58 -14.48 -20.76
C LEU A 27 19.69 -15.53 -20.92
N PRO A 28 20.97 -15.18 -20.66
CA PRO A 28 22.12 -16.07 -20.84
C PRO A 28 22.24 -17.08 -19.68
N GLY A 29 21.28 -18.00 -19.60
CA GLY A 29 21.29 -19.12 -18.66
C GLY A 29 20.16 -19.10 -17.61
N PRO A 30 19.93 -20.24 -16.93
CA PRO A 30 18.78 -20.43 -16.04
C PRO A 30 18.85 -19.61 -14.73
N LEU A 31 20.05 -19.19 -14.31
CA LEU A 31 20.24 -18.39 -13.08
C LEU A 31 20.27 -16.88 -13.33
N SER A 32 20.24 -16.45 -14.60
CA SER A 32 20.38 -15.03 -14.95
C SER A 32 19.26 -14.18 -14.35
N MET A 33 18.02 -14.68 -14.34
CA MET A 33 16.90 -13.93 -13.77
C MET A 33 17.07 -13.71 -12.26
N GLN A 34 17.41 -14.76 -11.52
CA GLN A 34 17.66 -14.67 -10.07
C GLN A 34 18.80 -13.71 -9.75
N TYR A 35 19.87 -13.72 -10.57
CA TYR A 35 20.97 -12.79 -10.41
C TYR A 35 20.54 -11.33 -10.66
N LEU A 36 19.79 -11.06 -11.74
CA LEU A 36 19.29 -9.71 -12.06
C LEU A 36 18.29 -9.20 -11.01
N ASP A 37 17.44 -10.08 -10.48
CA ASP A 37 16.48 -9.77 -9.40
C ASP A 37 17.23 -9.43 -8.10
N SER A 38 18.29 -10.18 -7.76
CA SER A 38 19.16 -9.87 -6.60
C SER A 38 19.91 -8.54 -6.71
N LEU A 39 20.07 -8.03 -7.94
CA LEU A 39 20.69 -6.74 -8.23
C LEU A 39 19.64 -5.62 -8.37
N ASP A 40 18.35 -5.90 -8.15
CA ASP A 40 17.23 -4.97 -8.30
C ASP A 40 17.14 -4.34 -9.71
N ILE A 41 17.61 -5.07 -10.74
CA ILE A 41 17.57 -4.65 -12.14
C ILE A 41 16.22 -5.03 -12.78
N VAL A 42 15.71 -6.19 -12.40
CA VAL A 42 14.41 -6.71 -12.82
C VAL A 42 13.60 -7.10 -11.60
N VAL A 43 12.29 -7.18 -11.77
CA VAL A 43 11.38 -7.74 -10.78
C VAL A 43 10.75 -8.99 -11.38
N ALA A 44 10.93 -10.12 -10.72
CA ALA A 44 10.31 -11.38 -11.12
C ALA A 44 8.78 -11.31 -11.02
N LEU A 45 8.09 -11.75 -12.07
CA LEU A 45 6.63 -11.85 -12.12
C LEU A 45 6.21 -13.32 -11.90
N ASP A 46 6.88 -14.25 -12.57
CA ASP A 46 6.78 -15.68 -12.33
C ASP A 46 8.14 -16.36 -12.53
N SER A 47 8.17 -17.70 -12.61
CA SER A 47 9.40 -18.46 -12.84
C SER A 47 10.03 -18.26 -14.23
N SER A 48 9.34 -17.62 -15.16
CA SER A 48 9.70 -17.52 -16.57
C SER A 48 9.72 -16.09 -17.11
N ASN A 49 9.13 -15.12 -16.42
CA ASN A 49 8.93 -13.75 -16.89
C ASN A 49 9.27 -12.75 -15.78
N CYS A 50 9.90 -11.65 -16.18
CA CYS A 50 10.18 -10.49 -15.33
C CYS A 50 9.95 -9.19 -16.11
N PHE A 51 9.94 -8.06 -15.41
CA PHE A 51 9.95 -6.72 -16.01
C PHE A 51 11.09 -5.88 -15.43
N SER A 52 11.48 -4.81 -16.11
CA SER A 52 12.56 -3.95 -15.63
C SER A 52 12.13 -3.19 -14.37
N ASN A 53 13.00 -3.14 -13.37
CA ASN A 53 12.76 -2.30 -12.19
C ASN A 53 12.71 -0.81 -12.55
N ALA A 54 13.39 -0.37 -13.62
CA ALA A 54 13.33 1.01 -14.08
C ALA A 54 11.90 1.44 -14.46
N ASP A 55 11.11 0.54 -15.05
CA ASP A 55 9.72 0.81 -15.43
C ASP A 55 8.81 0.96 -14.19
N THR A 56 9.18 0.38 -13.05
CA THR A 56 8.39 0.49 -11.81
C THR A 56 8.50 1.86 -11.16
N GLN A 57 9.53 2.63 -11.49
CA GLN A 57 9.80 3.93 -10.87
C GLN A 57 8.89 5.04 -11.39
N THR A 58 8.18 4.81 -12.51
CA THR A 58 7.30 5.81 -13.12
C THR A 58 5.85 5.34 -13.13
N LEU A 59 4.91 6.28 -12.97
CA LEU A 59 3.48 6.02 -13.06
C LEU A 59 3.11 5.36 -14.42
N PHE A 60 3.69 5.86 -15.51
CA PHE A 60 3.43 5.34 -16.86
C PHE A 60 4.06 3.96 -17.10
N GLY A 61 5.26 3.70 -16.58
CA GLY A 61 5.89 2.38 -16.68
C GLY A 61 5.09 1.32 -15.91
N ARG A 62 4.66 1.64 -14.68
CA ARG A 62 3.74 0.78 -13.90
C ARG A 62 2.41 0.57 -14.61
N GLY A 63 1.83 1.62 -15.19
CA GLY A 63 0.62 1.52 -16.01
C GLY A 63 0.80 0.61 -17.22
N THR A 64 1.96 0.67 -17.89
CA THR A 64 2.29 -0.18 -19.05
C THR A 64 2.45 -1.64 -18.66
N ILE A 65 3.10 -1.93 -17.54
CA ILE A 65 3.21 -3.27 -16.95
C ILE A 65 1.81 -3.82 -16.63
N ALA A 66 1.01 -3.07 -15.87
CA ALA A 66 -0.31 -3.51 -15.47
C ALA A 66 -1.27 -3.67 -16.68
N ALA A 67 -1.14 -2.85 -17.72
CA ALA A 67 -1.93 -2.99 -18.96
C ALA A 67 -1.77 -4.35 -19.64
N ARG A 68 -0.63 -5.03 -19.44
CA ARG A 68 -0.39 -6.38 -19.97
C ARG A 68 -0.99 -7.49 -19.12
N LEU A 69 -1.29 -7.20 -17.84
CA LEU A 69 -1.83 -8.16 -16.89
C LEU A 69 -3.35 -8.08 -16.78
N VAL A 70 -3.89 -6.88 -16.91
CA VAL A 70 -5.33 -6.62 -16.79
C VAL A 70 -6.04 -7.04 -18.09
N PRO A 71 -7.05 -7.92 -18.02
CA PRO A 71 -7.83 -8.31 -19.18
C PRO A 71 -8.50 -7.11 -19.87
N ILE A 72 -8.67 -7.21 -21.19
CA ILE A 72 -9.33 -6.16 -21.99
C ILE A 72 -10.74 -5.91 -21.45
N GLY A 73 -11.08 -4.63 -21.25
CA GLY A 73 -12.38 -4.19 -20.74
C GLY A 73 -12.53 -4.28 -19.22
N ALA A 74 -11.52 -4.80 -18.51
CA ALA A 74 -11.44 -4.68 -17.06
C ALA A 74 -10.65 -3.43 -16.66
N ALA A 75 -10.79 -3.04 -15.39
CA ALA A 75 -10.02 -1.94 -14.81
C ALA A 75 -9.23 -2.40 -13.59
N ALA A 76 -8.03 -1.86 -13.37
CA ALA A 76 -7.25 -2.15 -12.16
C ALA A 76 -7.86 -1.47 -10.93
N CYS A 77 -7.82 -2.13 -9.77
CA CYS A 77 -8.28 -1.57 -8.50
C CYS A 77 -7.44 -2.05 -7.32
N ALA A 78 -7.81 -1.64 -6.10
CA ALA A 78 -7.20 -2.09 -4.84
C ALA A 78 -5.66 -2.12 -4.87
N TYR A 79 -5.01 -3.27 -4.59
CA TYR A 79 -3.55 -3.33 -4.45
C TYR A 79 -2.81 -3.15 -5.77
N LEU A 80 -3.41 -3.54 -6.90
CA LEU A 80 -2.84 -3.26 -8.22
C LEU A 80 -2.89 -1.78 -8.55
N ALA A 81 -4.03 -1.12 -8.34
CA ALA A 81 -4.14 0.33 -8.53
C ALA A 81 -3.23 1.09 -7.57
N ARG A 82 -3.10 0.63 -6.31
CA ARG A 82 -2.15 1.19 -5.35
C ARG A 82 -0.73 1.14 -5.87
N TRP A 83 -0.30 -0.03 -6.33
CA TRP A 83 1.05 -0.19 -6.86
C TRP A 83 1.27 0.74 -8.05
N ILE A 84 0.29 0.90 -8.94
CA ILE A 84 0.38 1.86 -10.04
C ILE A 84 0.51 3.29 -9.52
N TRP A 85 -0.27 3.71 -8.52
CA TRP A 85 -0.22 5.07 -7.98
C TRP A 85 1.07 5.35 -7.19
N ALA A 86 1.33 4.56 -6.15
CA ALA A 86 2.38 4.83 -5.17
C ALA A 86 3.70 4.06 -5.40
N GLY A 87 3.70 3.05 -6.27
CA GLY A 87 4.84 2.13 -6.43
C GLY A 87 4.95 1.15 -5.26
N GLY A 88 6.19 0.73 -4.98
CA GLY A 88 6.50 -0.27 -3.96
C GLY A 88 6.53 -1.69 -4.50
N ALA A 89 6.40 -2.67 -3.59
CA ALA A 89 6.43 -4.08 -3.94
C ALA A 89 5.26 -4.47 -4.87
N PHE A 90 5.54 -5.32 -5.86
CA PHE A 90 4.52 -5.80 -6.79
C PHE A 90 3.45 -6.63 -6.04
N PRO A 91 2.15 -6.42 -6.30
CA PRO A 91 1.09 -7.11 -5.58
C PRO A 91 1.06 -8.61 -5.92
N GLY A 92 0.61 -9.42 -4.95
CA GLY A 92 0.52 -10.88 -5.11
C GLY A 92 -0.68 -11.30 -5.95
N THR A 93 -1.70 -10.44 -6.01
CA THR A 93 -2.92 -10.64 -6.80
C THR A 93 -3.12 -9.49 -7.79
N ILE A 94 -3.72 -9.80 -8.92
CA ILE A 94 -4.16 -8.81 -9.91
C ILE A 94 -5.61 -8.44 -9.58
N ASP A 95 -5.79 -7.40 -8.79
CA ASP A 95 -7.12 -6.91 -8.41
C ASP A 95 -7.73 -6.09 -9.57
N ILE A 96 -8.90 -6.51 -10.04
CA ILE A 96 -9.60 -5.87 -11.16
C ILE A 96 -11.08 -5.64 -10.85
N ILE A 97 -11.68 -4.67 -11.53
CA ILE A 97 -13.13 -4.54 -11.68
C ILE A 97 -13.53 -5.10 -13.03
N SER A 98 -14.42 -6.08 -13.01
CA SER A 98 -15.03 -6.65 -14.21
C SER A 98 -16.36 -7.31 -13.87
N GLN A 99 -17.24 -7.41 -14.87
CA GLN A 99 -18.45 -8.24 -14.80
C GLN A 99 -18.16 -9.71 -15.12
N SER A 100 -17.01 -9.99 -15.75
CA SER A 100 -16.59 -11.34 -16.10
C SER A 100 -15.88 -12.03 -14.94
N HIS A 101 -16.03 -13.34 -14.87
CA HIS A 101 -15.28 -14.17 -13.93
C HIS A 101 -13.94 -14.60 -14.52
N TYR A 102 -12.87 -14.47 -13.75
CA TYR A 102 -11.53 -14.94 -14.11
C TYR A 102 -11.07 -15.97 -13.10
N ARG A 103 -10.64 -17.14 -13.58
CA ARG A 103 -10.14 -18.25 -12.74
C ARG A 103 -8.69 -18.63 -13.04
N ALA A 104 -8.18 -18.27 -14.21
CA ALA A 104 -6.81 -18.53 -14.59
C ALA A 104 -5.87 -17.46 -14.00
N ALA A 105 -4.71 -17.91 -13.53
CA ALA A 105 -3.63 -16.99 -13.16
C ALA A 105 -3.02 -16.37 -14.41
N VAL A 106 -2.58 -15.12 -14.30
CA VAL A 106 -1.80 -14.42 -15.33
C VAL A 106 -0.40 -14.23 -14.79
N HIS A 107 0.58 -14.84 -15.47
CA HIS A 107 1.98 -14.84 -15.04
C HIS A 107 2.16 -15.20 -13.55
N GLY A 108 1.59 -16.33 -13.13
CA GLY A 108 1.69 -16.78 -11.73
C GLY A 108 0.79 -16.05 -10.73
N HIS A 109 0.13 -14.95 -11.11
CA HIS A 109 -0.73 -14.18 -10.22
C HIS A 109 -2.22 -14.49 -10.40
N LEU A 110 -2.93 -14.74 -9.30
CA LEU A 110 -4.38 -14.90 -9.32
C LEU A 110 -5.06 -13.55 -9.61
N ILE A 111 -6.11 -13.59 -10.43
CA ILE A 111 -6.97 -12.43 -10.67
C ILE A 111 -8.06 -12.40 -9.60
N ARG A 112 -8.14 -11.31 -8.83
CA ARG A 112 -9.23 -11.05 -7.89
C ARG A 112 -10.21 -10.07 -8.52
N VAL A 113 -11.44 -10.53 -8.73
CA VAL A 113 -12.48 -9.73 -9.39
C VAL A 113 -13.37 -9.05 -8.36
N HIS A 114 -13.44 -7.73 -8.44
CA HIS A 114 -14.38 -6.90 -7.69
C HIS A 114 -15.55 -6.51 -8.59
N ASN A 115 -16.69 -7.17 -8.41
CA ASN A 115 -17.90 -6.86 -9.17
C ASN A 115 -18.66 -5.71 -8.51
N ARG A 116 -18.30 -4.47 -8.87
CA ARG A 116 -18.93 -3.25 -8.36
C ARG A 116 -19.05 -2.21 -9.45
N ARG A 117 -20.20 -1.54 -9.51
CA ARG A 117 -20.39 -0.38 -10.37
C ARG A 117 -19.55 0.77 -9.82
N ILE A 118 -18.83 1.45 -10.71
CA ILE A 118 -18.02 2.60 -10.37
C ILE A 118 -18.41 3.74 -11.29
N GLU A 119 -18.68 4.90 -10.69
CA GLU A 119 -18.98 6.12 -11.43
C GLU A 119 -17.73 6.59 -12.17
N ALA A 120 -17.92 7.25 -13.32
CA ALA A 120 -16.82 7.63 -14.22
C ALA A 120 -15.76 8.51 -13.52
N ASP A 121 -16.19 9.38 -12.59
CA ASP A 121 -15.31 10.28 -11.83
C ASP A 121 -14.33 9.54 -10.90
N HIS A 122 -14.58 8.26 -10.63
CA HIS A 122 -13.72 7.39 -9.83
C HIS A 122 -12.86 6.46 -10.68
N MET A 123 -12.83 6.69 -11.99
CA MET A 123 -12.02 5.94 -12.96
C MET A 123 -11.06 6.90 -13.65
N ILE A 124 -9.81 6.48 -13.80
CA ILE A 124 -8.77 7.22 -14.52
C ILE A 124 -8.17 6.29 -15.57
N GLN A 125 -7.75 6.87 -16.71
CA GLN A 125 -7.06 6.14 -17.77
C GLN A 125 -5.58 6.54 -17.82
N ILE A 126 -4.69 5.56 -17.78
CA ILE A 126 -3.24 5.72 -17.98
C ILE A 126 -2.84 4.88 -19.20
N GLY A 127 -2.50 5.55 -20.30
CA GLY A 127 -2.26 4.87 -21.58
C GLY A 127 -3.51 4.10 -22.03
N SER A 128 -3.39 2.79 -22.19
CA SER A 128 -4.53 1.90 -22.51
C SER A 128 -5.21 1.27 -21.29
N LEU A 129 -4.69 1.50 -20.08
CA LEU A 129 -5.20 0.90 -18.85
C LEU A 129 -6.22 1.82 -18.17
N LEU A 130 -7.38 1.27 -17.84
CA LEU A 130 -8.36 1.90 -16.96
C LEU A 130 -8.09 1.44 -15.52
N LEU A 131 -8.16 2.34 -14.54
CA LEU A 131 -7.96 2.03 -13.13
C LEU A 131 -8.76 2.95 -12.21
N THR A 132 -8.90 2.59 -10.93
CA THR A 132 -9.57 3.45 -9.95
C THR A 132 -8.77 4.72 -9.63
N SER A 133 -9.46 5.83 -9.40
CA SER A 133 -8.83 7.10 -8.98
C SER A 133 -8.17 6.95 -7.61
N PRO A 134 -7.18 7.79 -7.23
CA PRO A 134 -6.50 7.70 -5.93
C PRO A 134 -7.48 7.66 -4.74
N THR A 135 -8.49 8.53 -4.71
CA THR A 135 -9.56 8.52 -3.69
C THR A 135 -10.27 7.18 -3.61
N ARG A 136 -10.61 6.61 -4.77
CA ARG A 136 -11.31 5.33 -4.85
C ARG A 136 -10.39 4.17 -4.47
N THR A 137 -9.13 4.19 -4.90
CA THR A 137 -8.12 3.21 -4.52
C THR A 137 -7.89 3.21 -3.01
N ALA A 138 -7.79 4.38 -2.36
CA ALA A 138 -7.67 4.50 -0.91
C ALA A 138 -8.87 3.85 -0.19
N CYS A 139 -10.10 4.07 -0.67
CA CYS A 139 -11.29 3.38 -0.15
C CYS A 139 -11.25 1.86 -0.43
N ASP A 140 -10.82 1.44 -1.63
CA ASP A 140 -10.65 0.02 -1.96
C ASP A 140 -9.69 -0.65 -0.97
N LEU A 141 -8.56 -0.02 -0.65
CA LEU A 141 -7.56 -0.51 0.30
C LEU A 141 -8.10 -0.53 1.73
N ALA A 142 -8.78 0.53 2.17
CA ALA A 142 -9.34 0.59 3.52
C ALA A 142 -10.37 -0.52 3.78
N CYS A 143 -11.10 -0.94 2.74
CA CYS A 143 -12.12 -1.98 2.82
C CYS A 143 -11.62 -3.41 2.58
N ASN A 144 -10.44 -3.60 1.97
CA ASN A 144 -9.90 -4.93 1.70
C ASN A 144 -8.79 -5.26 2.69
N GLU A 145 -8.64 -6.54 3.03
CA GLU A 145 -7.48 -7.03 3.76
C GLU A 145 -6.48 -7.64 2.79
N ASP A 146 -5.20 -7.34 2.99
CA ASP A 146 -4.09 -8.11 2.43
C ASP A 146 -3.40 -8.79 3.59
N GLU A 147 -3.45 -10.12 3.60
CA GLU A 147 -2.86 -10.96 4.64
C GLU A 147 -1.35 -10.73 4.79
N ARG A 148 -0.72 -10.08 3.80
CA ARG A 148 0.71 -9.75 3.78
C ARG A 148 1.04 -8.41 4.44
N GLU A 149 0.04 -7.57 4.71
CA GLU A 149 0.23 -6.25 5.32
C GLU A 149 -0.39 -6.20 6.71
N SER A 150 0.38 -5.73 7.68
CA SER A 150 -0.15 -5.38 9.00
C SER A 150 -1.10 -4.18 8.92
N PHE A 151 -1.93 -4.02 9.96
CA PHE A 151 -2.83 -2.88 10.07
C PHE A 151 -2.10 -1.53 9.98
N ASN A 152 -0.92 -1.42 10.61
CA ASN A 152 -0.13 -0.19 10.60
C ASN A 152 0.46 0.10 9.21
N GLU A 153 0.92 -0.93 8.49
CA GLU A 153 1.40 -0.78 7.11
C GLU A 153 0.28 -0.35 6.16
N SER A 154 -0.91 -0.93 6.34
CA SER A 154 -2.11 -0.52 5.60
C SER A 154 -2.43 0.95 5.83
N VAL A 155 -2.46 1.40 7.09
CA VAL A 155 -2.72 2.81 7.45
C VAL A 155 -1.65 3.74 6.86
N ALA A 156 -0.36 3.38 7.02
CA ALA A 156 0.75 4.19 6.51
C ALA A 156 0.72 4.31 4.98
N SER A 157 0.45 3.20 4.29
CA SER A 157 0.30 3.16 2.84
C SER A 157 -0.84 4.05 2.33
N ILE A 158 -2.03 3.90 2.92
CA ILE A 158 -3.19 4.69 2.52
C ILE A 158 -2.90 6.18 2.77
N THR A 159 -2.32 6.51 3.92
CA THR A 159 -1.93 7.90 4.26
C THR A 159 -0.95 8.46 3.23
N SER A 160 0.09 7.70 2.88
CA SER A 160 1.10 8.12 1.90
C SER A 160 0.50 8.36 0.51
N MET A 161 -0.47 7.53 0.10
CA MET A 161 -1.19 7.72 -1.16
C MET A 161 -2.08 8.96 -1.13
N LEU A 162 -2.81 9.17 -0.03
CA LEU A 162 -3.66 10.36 0.14
C LEU A 162 -2.82 11.64 0.06
N GLU A 163 -1.66 11.67 0.73
CA GLU A 163 -0.73 12.80 0.68
C GLU A 163 -0.14 13.00 -0.74
N LEU A 164 0.27 11.92 -1.41
CA LEU A 164 0.88 11.99 -2.75
C LEU A 164 -0.06 12.60 -3.80
N TYR A 165 -1.37 12.44 -3.63
CA TYR A 165 -2.38 12.89 -4.59
C TYR A 165 -3.28 14.01 -4.04
N ASP A 166 -2.91 14.63 -2.91
CA ASP A 166 -3.67 15.70 -2.25
C ASP A 166 -5.16 15.34 -2.03
N VAL A 167 -5.43 14.08 -1.68
CA VAL A 167 -6.77 13.59 -1.39
C VAL A 167 -7.02 13.68 0.11
N LYS A 168 -8.08 14.39 0.50
CA LYS A 168 -8.45 14.51 1.90
C LYS A 168 -9.09 13.21 2.41
N PRO A 169 -8.73 12.70 3.61
CA PRO A 169 -9.37 11.52 4.18
C PRO A 169 -10.91 11.63 4.29
N GLU A 170 -11.43 12.85 4.48
CA GLU A 170 -12.85 13.15 4.52
C GLU A 170 -13.56 12.82 3.20
N GLU A 171 -12.91 13.04 2.05
CA GLU A 171 -13.47 12.70 0.74
C GLU A 171 -13.64 11.18 0.59
N CYS A 172 -12.68 10.40 1.11
CA CYS A 172 -12.78 8.95 1.16
C CYS A 172 -13.91 8.49 2.09
N MET A 173 -14.09 9.16 3.23
CA MET A 173 -15.21 8.86 4.15
C MET A 173 -16.56 9.16 3.50
N ASP A 174 -16.71 10.31 2.84
CA ASP A 174 -17.93 10.68 2.13
C ASP A 174 -18.26 9.67 1.02
N LEU A 175 -17.24 9.21 0.30
CA LEU A 175 -17.40 8.17 -0.71
C LEU A 175 -17.87 6.84 -0.10
N LEU A 176 -17.28 6.39 1.01
CA LEU A 176 -17.73 5.18 1.69
C LEU A 176 -19.14 5.32 2.26
N MET A 177 -19.47 6.47 2.84
CA MET A 177 -20.80 6.75 3.41
C MET A 177 -21.91 6.74 2.36
N LYS A 178 -21.61 7.17 1.13
CA LYS A 178 -22.51 7.04 -0.04
C LYS A 178 -22.67 5.58 -0.51
N ASN A 179 -21.77 4.68 -0.11
CA ASN A 179 -21.68 3.29 -0.58
C ASN A 179 -21.70 2.28 0.58
N GLN A 180 -22.72 2.34 1.46
CA GLN A 180 -22.82 1.53 2.69
C GLN A 180 -22.81 0.00 2.47
N ARG A 181 -23.17 -0.47 1.27
CA ARG A 181 -23.20 -1.90 0.92
C ARG A 181 -21.86 -2.43 0.42
N TRP A 182 -20.83 -1.60 0.38
CA TRP A 182 -19.51 -2.02 -0.07
C TRP A 182 -18.96 -3.09 0.90
N PRO A 183 -18.52 -4.27 0.40
CA PRO A 183 -17.78 -5.22 1.23
C PRO A 183 -16.66 -4.55 2.03
N GLY A 184 -16.57 -4.87 3.33
CA GLY A 184 -15.58 -4.26 4.22
C GLY A 184 -15.86 -2.81 4.62
N HIS A 185 -17.07 -2.28 4.37
CA HIS A 185 -17.42 -0.88 4.67
C HIS A 185 -17.12 -0.46 6.13
N ALA A 186 -17.56 -1.26 7.11
CA ALA A 186 -17.33 -0.94 8.53
C ALA A 186 -15.83 -0.85 8.86
N LYS A 187 -15.02 -1.76 8.31
CA LYS A 187 -13.57 -1.75 8.45
C LYS A 187 -12.94 -0.54 7.78
N GLY A 188 -13.39 -0.22 6.56
CA GLY A 188 -12.92 0.96 5.83
C GLY A 188 -13.15 2.25 6.60
N LEU A 189 -14.30 2.40 7.25
CA LEU A 189 -14.57 3.55 8.10
C LEU A 189 -13.68 3.59 9.36
N GLU A 190 -13.36 2.45 9.96
CA GLU A 190 -12.43 2.37 11.09
C GLU A 190 -11.03 2.84 10.68
N VAL A 191 -10.51 2.32 9.56
CA VAL A 191 -9.20 2.69 9.01
C VAL A 191 -9.14 4.18 8.69
N LEU A 192 -10.13 4.72 7.98
CA LEU A 192 -10.15 6.14 7.63
C LEU A 192 -10.29 7.05 8.85
N ARG A 193 -11.07 6.67 9.86
CA ARG A 193 -11.14 7.42 11.13
C ARG A 193 -9.78 7.45 11.82
N MET A 194 -9.06 6.33 11.85
CA MET A 194 -7.72 6.27 12.42
C MET A 194 -6.77 7.20 11.65
N ILE A 195 -6.82 7.21 10.32
CA ILE A 195 -6.04 8.13 9.49
C ILE A 195 -6.35 9.59 9.84
N VAL A 196 -7.64 9.98 9.92
CA VAL A 196 -8.05 11.35 10.31
C VAL A 196 -7.48 11.74 11.68
N LEU A 197 -7.56 10.84 12.67
CA LEU A 197 -7.04 11.11 14.02
C LEU A 197 -5.51 11.31 14.03
N VAL A 198 -4.79 10.52 13.24
CA VAL A 198 -3.33 10.60 13.11
C VAL A 198 -2.91 11.82 12.30
N SER A 199 -3.53 12.08 11.15
CA SER A 199 -3.26 13.24 10.29
C SER A 199 -3.62 14.55 10.98
N GLY A 200 -4.75 14.62 11.69
CA GLY A 200 -5.11 15.78 12.51
C GLY A 200 -4.09 16.04 13.62
N SER A 201 -3.52 14.98 14.20
CA SER A 201 -2.41 15.09 15.16
C SER A 201 -1.11 15.54 14.48
N GLN A 202 -0.85 15.16 13.23
CA GLN A 202 0.29 15.64 12.45
C GLN A 202 0.15 17.11 12.05
N ASP A 203 -1.04 17.57 11.66
CA ASP A 203 -1.31 18.99 11.40
C ASP A 203 -1.19 19.81 12.68
N LEU A 204 -1.65 19.29 13.82
CA LEU A 204 -1.36 19.88 15.14
C LEU A 204 0.15 19.93 15.42
N ARG A 205 0.90 18.85 15.14
CA ARG A 205 2.37 18.83 15.32
C ARG A 205 3.10 19.79 14.37
N LYS A 206 2.70 19.90 13.10
CA LYS A 206 3.24 20.83 12.11
C LYS A 206 2.92 22.29 12.48
N ARG A 207 1.71 22.56 12.99
CA ARG A 207 1.32 23.87 13.52
C ARG A 207 2.12 24.22 14.78
N ILE A 208 2.30 23.28 15.71
CA ILE A 208 3.14 23.50 16.90
C ILE A 208 4.60 23.75 16.50
N SER A 209 5.15 22.99 15.54
CA SER A 209 6.54 23.22 15.08
C SER A 209 6.69 24.51 14.26
N GLN A 210 5.63 25.05 13.66
CA GLN A 210 5.62 26.39 13.05
C GLN A 210 5.57 27.51 14.08
N PHE A 211 5.15 27.25 15.32
CA PHE A 211 5.17 28.21 16.42
C PHE A 211 6.50 28.21 17.21
N ASP A 212 7.39 27.24 16.99
CA ASP A 212 8.72 27.15 17.59
C ASP A 212 9.82 27.74 16.67
N MET A 213 9.63 28.97 16.19
CA MET A 213 10.72 29.84 15.71
C MET A 213 10.36 31.30 15.98
N ASP A 214 10.65 31.77 17.19
CA ASP A 214 11.36 33.03 17.45
C ASP A 214 11.71 33.09 18.95
N PRO A 215 12.98 32.91 19.35
CA PRO A 215 13.37 33.17 20.72
C PRO A 215 13.19 34.67 21.02
N PRO A 216 12.53 35.05 22.12
CA PRO A 216 12.39 36.45 22.46
C PRO A 216 13.79 37.05 22.75
N HIS A 217 14.08 38.19 22.13
CA HIS A 217 15.23 39.01 22.46
C HIS A 217 15.16 39.42 23.94
N THR A 218 15.93 38.77 24.79
CA THR A 218 16.09 39.15 26.20
C THR A 218 17.04 40.34 26.29
N HIS A 219 16.49 41.54 26.50
CA HIS A 219 17.26 42.63 27.08
C HIS A 219 17.41 42.42 28.59
N VAL A 220 18.68 42.37 29.00
CA VAL A 220 19.21 42.22 30.36
C VAL A 220 18.75 43.34 31.30
N GLN A 221 18.42 43.01 32.55
CA GLN A 221 18.79 43.83 33.71
C GLN A 221 19.29 42.94 34.86
N GLN A 222 20.54 43.21 35.26
CA GLN A 222 21.20 42.68 36.45
C GLN A 222 20.70 43.42 37.68
N GLU A 223 20.30 42.69 38.72
CA GLU A 223 20.35 43.19 40.10
C GLU A 223 20.96 42.10 41.00
N GLN A 224 22.08 42.48 41.64
CA GLN A 224 22.71 41.76 42.73
C GLN A 224 22.03 42.16 44.05
N CYS A 225 21.75 41.20 44.94
CA CYS A 225 21.78 41.42 46.39
C CYS A 225 21.78 40.10 47.17
N THR A 226 22.96 39.74 47.68
CA THR A 226 23.29 39.23 49.04
C THR A 226 22.22 38.57 49.93
N GLY A 227 22.57 37.41 50.52
CA GLY A 227 22.26 37.13 51.94
C GLY A 227 21.74 35.74 52.34
N ASN A 228 22.66 34.87 52.77
CA ASN A 228 22.62 33.95 53.92
C ASN A 228 21.49 32.92 54.19
N SER A 229 21.96 31.66 54.29
CA SER A 229 21.86 30.75 55.47
C SER A 229 20.61 29.89 55.70
N ALA A 230 20.85 28.56 55.70
CA ALA A 230 20.53 27.56 56.75
C ALA A 230 19.78 26.30 56.26
N LEU A 231 20.46 25.14 56.40
CA LEU A 231 19.94 23.77 56.59
C LEU A 231 19.44 23.62 58.06
N PRO A 232 18.56 22.65 58.40
CA PRO A 232 18.89 21.22 58.62
C PRO A 232 17.85 20.22 58.00
N ASP A 233 18.25 19.03 57.54
CA ASP A 233 18.29 17.73 58.27
C ASP A 233 16.97 17.42 59.04
N THR A 234 16.25 16.30 58.90
CA THR A 234 16.67 14.88 59.04
C THR A 234 15.45 13.92 58.89
N LEU A 235 15.72 12.62 58.54
CA LEU A 235 15.13 11.36 59.07
C LEU A 235 13.60 11.08 58.90
N THR A 236 13.03 9.90 58.65
CA THR A 236 13.42 8.49 58.39
C THR A 236 12.14 7.72 58.03
N ALA A 237 12.25 6.63 57.26
CA ALA A 237 11.24 5.57 57.13
C ALA A 237 11.11 4.73 58.44
N PRO A 238 10.09 3.86 58.59
CA PRO A 238 10.35 2.44 58.31
C PRO A 238 9.18 1.60 57.75
N ASP A 239 9.59 0.43 57.27
CA ASP A 239 8.87 -0.80 56.88
C ASP A 239 7.84 -1.32 57.92
N ASP A 240 6.79 -2.04 57.49
CA ASP A 240 6.80 -3.52 57.56
C ASP A 240 5.53 -4.25 57.03
N ARG A 241 5.83 -5.48 56.59
CA ARG A 241 5.07 -6.60 55.99
C ARG A 241 3.80 -7.13 56.69
N ALA A 242 2.93 -7.80 55.90
CA ALA A 242 2.45 -9.21 56.06
C ALA A 242 1.39 -9.56 54.96
N GLN A 243 1.59 -10.55 54.06
CA GLN A 243 1.20 -11.99 54.10
C GLN A 243 -0.33 -12.24 54.16
N GLN A 244 -1.03 -13.03 53.30
CA GLN A 244 -1.02 -14.48 52.98
C GLN A 244 -2.00 -14.76 51.80
N GLN A 245 -1.66 -15.50 50.73
CA GLN A 245 -1.88 -16.94 50.41
C GLN A 245 -3.32 -17.53 50.41
N HIS A 246 -3.75 -18.09 49.26
CA HIS A 246 -4.45 -19.39 48.98
C HIS A 246 -5.04 -19.32 47.54
N GLY A 247 -5.10 -20.33 46.67
CA GLY A 247 -4.83 -21.77 46.68
C GLY A 247 -4.98 -22.35 45.26
N ALA A 248 -4.45 -23.55 45.03
CA ALA A 248 -4.24 -24.20 43.73
C ALA A 248 -5.49 -24.89 43.12
N ARG A 249 -5.49 -25.10 41.79
CA ARG A 249 -6.17 -26.25 41.16
C ARG A 249 -5.47 -26.74 39.89
N LYS A 250 -5.40 -28.06 39.77
CA LYS A 250 -4.61 -28.90 38.85
C LYS A 250 -5.61 -29.71 38.01
N ILE A 251 -5.53 -29.75 36.68
CA ILE A 251 -6.19 -30.76 35.83
C ILE A 251 -5.25 -31.24 34.72
N ARG A 252 -5.37 -32.54 34.42
CA ARG A 252 -4.48 -33.47 33.71
C ARG A 252 -4.56 -33.43 32.17
N ARG A 253 -3.45 -33.94 31.59
CA ARG A 253 -3.17 -34.48 30.25
C ARG A 253 -4.31 -35.24 29.54
N HIS A 254 -4.31 -35.16 28.20
CA HIS A 254 -4.35 -36.34 27.31
C HIS A 254 -3.53 -36.08 26.03
N GLN A 255 -2.65 -37.03 25.69
CA GLN A 255 -2.01 -37.23 24.38
C GLN A 255 -2.77 -38.34 23.64
N SER A 256 -2.84 -38.27 22.31
CA SER A 256 -2.80 -39.44 21.43
C SER A 256 -2.47 -39.00 19.99
N SER A 257 -1.40 -39.57 19.47
CA SER A 257 -0.92 -39.59 18.09
C SER A 257 -1.80 -40.43 17.16
N LEU A 258 -1.76 -40.17 15.85
CA LEU A 258 -1.71 -41.19 14.80
C LEU A 258 -1.19 -40.55 13.51
N PHE A 259 0.04 -40.94 13.14
CA PHE A 259 0.59 -40.92 11.80
C PHE A 259 0.21 -42.26 11.16
N ASP A 260 -0.31 -42.24 9.94
CA ASP A 260 -0.24 -43.38 9.02
C ASP A 260 0.43 -42.90 7.74
N SER A 261 1.40 -43.70 7.30
CA SER A 261 2.18 -43.53 6.07
C SER A 261 1.58 -44.42 4.99
N GLU A 262 1.30 -43.85 3.82
CA GLU A 262 1.47 -44.44 2.48
C GLU A 262 1.77 -43.33 1.48
#